data_AF-A0A380DME8-F1
#
_entry.id   AF-A0A380DME8-F1
#
_cell.length_a   1.000
_cell.length_b   1.000
_cell.length_c   1.000
_cell.angle_alpha   90.00
_cell.angle_beta   90.00
_cell.angle_gamma   90.00
#
_symmetry.space_group_name_H-M   'P 1'
#
loop_
_entity.id
_entity.type
_entity.pdbx_description
1 polymer ?
#
loop_
_entity_poly.entity_id
_entity_poly.type
_entity_poly.pdbx_seq_one_letter_code
_entity_poly.pdbx_strand_id
1 'polypeptide(L)'
;MNHWKTIDPGPMEAMTAVGANKIKWIVFGVVPQAISSFMSYVLYAFEVNIRASAVLGLVGAGGIGLFYDQTLGLFQYPKTATIILFTLVIVVVIDYISTKVRAHLA
;
A
#
# COMPACT_ATOMS: atom_id res chain seq x y z
N MET A 1 -24.98 -21.29 12.04
CA MET A 1 -25.95 -20.24 12.40
C MET A 1 -25.73 -19.92 13.88
N ASN A 2 -25.06 -18.85 14.34
CA ASN A 2 -24.91 -17.47 13.86
C ASN A 2 -23.62 -16.85 14.43
N HIS A 3 -22.88 -16.11 13.60
CA HIS A 3 -21.47 -15.71 13.81
C HIS A 3 -21.29 -14.22 14.18
N TRP A 4 -22.25 -13.60 14.88
CA TRP A 4 -22.39 -12.14 14.90
C TRP A 4 -22.07 -11.44 16.24
N LYS A 5 -21.33 -12.06 17.16
CA LYS A 5 -20.94 -11.43 18.44
C LYS A 5 -19.46 -11.06 18.49
N THR A 6 -19.08 -10.01 17.77
CA THR A 6 -17.79 -9.31 17.96
C THR A 6 -17.89 -7.80 17.73
N ILE A 7 -19.09 -7.21 17.83
CA ILE A 7 -19.23 -5.75 17.83
C ILE A 7 -19.38 -5.30 19.27
N ASP A 8 -18.31 -4.77 19.83
CA ASP A 8 -18.27 -4.11 21.13
C ASP A 8 -19.20 -2.88 21.10
N PRO A 9 -20.24 -2.79 21.95
CA PRO A 9 -21.21 -1.69 21.95
C PRO A 9 -20.65 -0.37 22.53
N GLY A 10 -19.44 -0.36 23.08
CA GLY A 10 -18.83 0.82 23.72
C GLY A 10 -18.82 2.11 22.87
N PRO A 11 -18.51 2.09 21.56
CA PRO A 11 -18.52 3.31 20.72
C PRO A 11 -19.93 3.83 20.43
N MET A 12 -20.95 2.98 20.57
CA MET A 12 -22.33 3.28 20.23
C MET A 12 -23.02 4.11 21.31
N GLU A 13 -22.72 3.83 22.58
CA GLU A 13 -23.26 4.56 23.73
C GLU A 13 -22.59 5.94 23.90
N ALA A 14 -21.27 6.02 23.71
CA ALA A 14 -20.51 7.28 23.83
C ALA A 14 -20.91 8.34 22.79
N MET A 15 -21.28 7.92 21.58
CA MET A 15 -21.66 8.85 20.50
C MET A 15 -23.12 9.32 20.58
N THR A 16 -23.99 8.56 21.24
CA THR A 16 -25.38 8.97 21.50
C THR A 16 -25.42 10.06 22.58
N ALA A 17 -24.46 10.06 23.52
CA ALA A 17 -24.33 11.07 24.57
C ALA A 17 -23.96 12.49 24.07
N VAL A 18 -23.45 12.62 22.84
CA VAL A 18 -22.99 13.90 22.24
C VAL A 18 -23.98 14.47 21.19
N GLY A 19 -25.09 13.77 20.90
CA GLY A 19 -26.14 14.30 19.99
C GLY A 19 -25.71 14.43 18.52
N ALA A 20 -24.77 13.60 18.05
CA ALA A 20 -24.23 13.68 16.69
C ALA A 20 -25.19 13.06 15.64
N ASN A 21 -25.57 13.84 14.61
CA ASN A 21 -26.35 13.39 13.46
C ASN A 21 -25.61 12.29 12.65
N LYS A 22 -26.32 11.31 12.07
CA LYS A 22 -25.79 10.13 11.36
C LYS A 22 -24.71 10.46 10.31
N ILE A 23 -24.77 11.63 9.69
CA ILE A 23 -23.77 12.10 8.72
C ILE A 23 -22.43 12.42 9.40
N LYS A 24 -22.44 13.08 10.57
CA LYS A 24 -21.21 13.34 11.33
C LYS A 24 -20.59 12.03 11.86
N TRP A 25 -21.42 11.02 12.15
CA TRP A 25 -21.00 9.68 12.55
C TRP A 25 -20.20 8.96 11.45
N ILE A 26 -20.71 9.00 10.21
CA ILE A 26 -20.03 8.39 9.06
C ILE A 26 -18.74 9.16 8.74
N VAL A 27 -18.80 10.50 8.68
CA VAL A 27 -17.67 11.34 8.24
C VAL A 27 -16.53 11.42 9.27
N PHE A 28 -16.82 11.38 10.57
CA PHE A 28 -15.78 11.51 11.61
C PHE A 28 -15.50 10.22 12.37
N GLY A 29 -16.41 9.23 12.35
CA GLY A 29 -16.21 7.93 12.98
C GLY A 29 -15.68 6.87 12.01
N VAL A 30 -16.31 6.72 10.84
CA VAL A 30 -16.06 5.61 9.91
C VAL A 30 -15.10 5.99 8.80
N VAL A 31 -15.23 7.19 8.22
CA VAL A 31 -14.41 7.66 7.11
C VAL A 31 -12.92 7.74 7.45
N PRO A 32 -12.47 8.23 8.64
CA PRO A 32 -11.05 8.24 8.96
C PRO A 32 -10.46 6.83 9.06
N GLN A 33 -11.23 5.89 9.61
CA GLN A 33 -10.82 4.47 9.71
C GLN A 33 -10.77 3.79 8.34
N ALA A 34 -11.74 4.10 7.47
CA ALA A 34 -11.80 3.59 6.10
C ALA A 34 -10.71 4.21 5.20
N ILE A 35 -10.43 5.50 5.33
CA ILE A 35 -9.32 6.19 4.63
C ILE A 35 -7.98 5.58 5.01
N SER A 36 -7.79 5.30 6.30
CA SER A 36 -6.56 4.67 6.78
C SER A 36 -6.34 3.29 6.13
N SER A 37 -7.39 2.46 6.11
CA SER A 37 -7.35 1.15 5.45
C SER A 37 -7.19 1.26 3.92
N PHE A 38 -7.87 2.22 3.29
CA PHE A 38 -7.77 2.49 1.86
C PHE A 38 -6.37 2.96 1.47
N MET A 39 -5.74 3.83 2.26
CA MET A 39 -4.37 4.30 2.03
C MET A 39 -3.37 3.14 2.09
N SER A 40 -3.55 2.22 3.04
CA SER A 40 -2.76 1.00 3.14
C SER A 40 -2.91 0.12 1.88
N TYR A 41 -4.13 0.00 1.36
CA TYR A 41 -4.39 -0.73 0.11
C TYR A 41 -3.78 -0.04 -1.11
N VAL A 42 -3.85 1.28 -1.21
CA VAL A 42 -3.23 2.05 -2.31
C VAL A 42 -1.70 1.90 -2.28
N LEU A 43 -1.07 1.99 -1.11
CA LEU A 43 0.37 1.79 -0.98
C LEU A 43 0.81 0.37 -1.38
N TYR A 44 0.04 -0.64 -0.96
CA TYR A 44 0.28 -2.02 -1.36
C TYR A 44 0.09 -2.21 -2.87
N ALA A 45 -0.98 -1.67 -3.45
CA ALA A 45 -1.21 -1.73 -4.88
C ALA A 45 -0.07 -1.03 -5.65
N PHE A 46 0.41 0.11 -5.16
CA PHE A 46 1.53 0.83 -5.76
C PHE A 46 2.84 0.00 -5.75
N GLU A 47 3.14 -0.65 -4.63
CA GLU A 47 4.28 -1.58 -4.50
C GLU A 47 4.22 -2.71 -5.54
N VAL A 48 3.06 -3.36 -5.63
CA VAL A 48 2.83 -4.46 -6.59
C VAL A 48 2.99 -3.98 -8.02
N ASN A 49 2.50 -2.78 -8.35
CA ASN A 49 2.64 -2.19 -9.68
C ASN A 49 4.10 -1.89 -10.04
N ILE A 50 4.93 -1.44 -9.09
CA ILE A 50 6.38 -1.24 -9.32
C ILE A 50 7.06 -2.56 -9.67
N ARG A 51 6.78 -3.62 -8.90
CA ARG A 51 7.34 -4.95 -9.15
C ARG A 51 6.88 -5.53 -10.49
N ALA A 52 5.59 -5.38 -10.79
CA ALA A 52 5.02 -5.78 -12.07
C ALA A 52 5.65 -5.02 -13.24
N SER A 53 5.92 -3.72 -13.11
CA SER A 53 6.60 -2.91 -14.14
C SER A 53 8.04 -3.38 -14.41
N ALA A 54 8.77 -3.85 -13.40
CA ALA A 54 10.10 -4.42 -13.59
C ALA A 54 10.05 -5.72 -14.43
N VAL A 55 9.07 -6.60 -14.18
CA VAL A 55 8.90 -7.85 -14.96
C VAL A 55 8.35 -7.57 -16.36
N LEU A 56 7.35 -6.70 -16.47
CA LEU A 56 6.73 -6.31 -17.74
C LEU A 56 7.72 -5.58 -18.68
N GLY A 57 8.66 -4.82 -18.12
CA GLY A 57 9.70 -4.17 -18.91
C GLY A 57 10.66 -5.17 -19.57
N LEU A 58 10.85 -6.37 -19.03
CA LEU A 58 11.68 -7.41 -19.66
C LEU A 58 11.01 -8.05 -20.88
N VAL A 59 9.68 -8.06 -20.95
CA VAL A 59 8.92 -8.56 -22.11
C VAL A 59 8.59 -7.46 -23.13
N GLY A 60 9.16 -6.26 -22.98
CA GLY A 60 9.00 -5.15 -23.92
C GLY A 60 7.79 -4.25 -23.68
N ALA A 61 7.04 -4.43 -22.60
CA ALA A 61 5.82 -3.65 -22.32
C ALA A 61 6.09 -2.25 -21.74
N GLY A 62 7.34 -1.89 -21.46
CA GLY A 62 7.70 -0.60 -20.85
C GLY A 62 8.10 -0.67 -19.37
N GLY A 63 8.75 0.38 -18.86
CA GLY A 63 9.04 0.55 -17.43
C GLY A 63 10.48 0.28 -17.01
N ILE A 64 10.70 0.04 -15.70
CA ILE A 64 12.05 -0.15 -15.12
C ILE A 64 12.76 -1.36 -15.76
N GLY A 65 12.02 -2.40 -16.12
CA GLY A 65 12.55 -3.60 -16.77
C GLY A 65 13.16 -3.37 -18.16
N LEU A 66 12.78 -2.30 -18.88
CA LEU A 66 13.42 -1.98 -20.16
C LEU A 66 14.89 -1.57 -19.98
N PHE A 67 15.19 -0.83 -18.91
CA PHE A 67 16.56 -0.41 -18.61
C PHE A 67 17.44 -1.59 -18.21
N TYR A 68 16.85 -2.63 -17.61
CA TYR A 68 17.53 -3.90 -17.37
C TYR A 68 17.93 -4.59 -18.66
N ASP A 69 16.96 -4.80 -19.55
CA ASP A 69 17.18 -5.52 -20.80
C ASP A 69 18.20 -4.78 -21.69
N GLN A 70 18.11 -3.45 -21.77
CA GLN A 70 19.07 -2.62 -22.50
C GLN A 70 20.50 -2.69 -21.94
N THR A 71 20.66 -2.56 -20.60
CA THR A 71 22.00 -2.55 -20.00
C THR A 71 22.65 -3.94 -20.02
N LEU A 72 21.85 -5.00 -19.88
CA LEU A 72 22.30 -6.39 -20.05
C LEU A 72 22.68 -6.68 -21.51
N GLY A 73 21.86 -6.25 -22.47
CA GLY A 73 22.14 -6.40 -23.90
C GLY A 73 23.41 -5.66 -24.37
N LEU A 74 23.76 -4.55 -23.69
CA LEU A 74 24.99 -3.80 -23.91
C LEU A 74 26.20 -4.32 -23.11
N PHE A 75 26.08 -5.43 -22.39
CA PHE A 75 27.09 -5.98 -21.47
C PHE A 75 27.57 -4.97 -20.40
N GLN A 76 26.74 -3.97 -20.06
CA GLN A 76 27.04 -2.94 -19.07
C GLN A 76 26.64 -3.38 -17.66
N TYR A 77 27.22 -4.50 -17.19
CA TYR A 77 26.94 -5.09 -15.88
C TYR A 77 26.99 -4.10 -14.70
N PRO A 78 27.90 -3.11 -14.64
CA PRO A 78 27.90 -2.12 -13.56
C PRO A 78 26.60 -1.29 -13.53
N LYS A 79 26.05 -0.92 -14.69
CA LYS A 79 24.79 -0.15 -14.74
C LYS A 79 23.59 -1.02 -14.37
N THR A 80 23.57 -2.26 -14.83
CA THR A 80 22.52 -3.22 -14.46
C THR A 80 22.50 -3.43 -12.93
N ALA A 81 23.67 -3.62 -12.31
CA ALA A 81 23.78 -3.77 -10.86
C ALA A 81 23.26 -2.55 -10.10
N THR A 82 23.52 -1.33 -10.59
CA THR A 82 22.97 -0.10 -10.01
C THR A 82 21.44 -0.05 -10.07
N ILE A 83 20.84 -0.45 -11.21
CA ILE A 83 19.38 -0.49 -11.37
C ILE A 83 18.76 -1.53 -10.43
N ILE A 84 19.39 -2.69 -10.27
CA ILE A 84 19.02 -3.71 -9.27
C ILE A 84 19.01 -3.13 -7.87
N LEU A 85 20.13 -2.56 -7.47
CA LEU A 85 20.28 -2.03 -6.13
C LEU A 85 19.25 -0.93 -5.87
N PHE A 86 19.03 -0.03 -6.83
CA PHE A 86 18.05 1.05 -6.72
C PHE A 86 16.63 0.52 -6.57
N THR A 87 16.23 -0.45 -7.39
CA THR A 87 14.89 -1.06 -7.31
C THR A 87 14.70 -1.79 -5.98
N LEU A 88 15.73 -2.50 -5.50
CA LEU A 88 15.71 -3.19 -4.22
C LEU A 88 15.55 -2.21 -3.05
N VAL A 89 16.30 -1.10 -3.05
CA VAL A 89 16.18 -0.05 -2.03
C VAL A 89 14.77 0.54 -2.02
N ILE A 90 14.19 0.84 -3.18
CA ILE A 90 12.82 1.36 -3.28
C ILE A 90 11.82 0.37 -2.69
N VAL A 91 11.90 -0.91 -3.06
CA VAL A 91 10.99 -1.95 -2.55
C VAL A 91 11.10 -2.06 -1.03
N VAL A 92 12.31 -2.08 -0.47
CA VAL A 92 12.52 -2.14 0.98
C VAL A 92 11.97 -0.91 1.70
N VAL A 93 12.17 0.29 1.14
CA VAL A 93 11.61 1.53 1.69
C VAL A 93 10.09 1.50 1.69
N ILE A 94 9.47 1.03 0.60
CA ILE A 94 8.01 0.91 0.51
C ILE A 94 7.50 -0.14 1.50
N ASP A 95 8.12 -1.32 1.60
CA ASP A 95 7.77 -2.35 2.58
C ASP A 95 7.86 -1.83 4.02
N TYR A 96 8.90 -1.06 4.33
CA TYR A 96 9.09 -0.46 5.63
C TYR A 96 7.98 0.54 5.95
N ILE A 97 7.65 1.43 5.01
CA ILE A 97 6.55 2.40 5.17
C ILE A 97 5.22 1.65 5.30
N SER A 98 4.96 0.65 4.47
CA SER A 98 3.74 -0.15 4.47
C SER A 98 3.55 -0.88 5.80
N THR A 99 4.64 -1.40 6.39
CA THR A 99 4.63 -2.03 7.71
C THR A 99 4.39 -1.01 8.82
N LYS A 100 5.02 0.17 8.75
CA LYS A 100 4.85 1.24 9.74
C LYS A 100 3.44 1.83 9.72
N VAL A 101 2.87 2.04 8.55
CA VAL A 101 1.48 2.48 8.39
C VAL A 101 0.56 1.42 8.99
N ARG A 102 0.71 0.14 8.62
CA ARG A 102 -0.08 -0.96 9.20
C ARG A 102 0.02 -1.03 10.73
N ALA A 103 1.20 -0.82 11.30
CA ALA A 103 1.42 -0.85 12.74
C ALA A 103 0.82 0.35 13.49
N HIS A 104 0.54 1.46 12.82
CA HIS A 104 -0.14 2.61 13.42
C HIS A 104 -1.67 2.53 13.33
N LEU A 105 -2.18 1.59 12.51
CA LEU A 105 -3.61 1.35 12.34
C LEU A 105 -4.17 0.21 13.21
N ALA A 106 -3.31 -0.62 13.80
CA ALA A 106 -3.67 -1.70 14.72
C ALA A 106 -3.60 -1.21 16.17
#